data_AF-A0A947ASF2-F1
#
_entry.id   AF-A0A947ASF2-F1
#
_cell.length_a   1.000
_cell.length_b   1.000
_cell.length_c   1.000
_cell.angle_alpha   90.00
_cell.angle_beta   90.00
_cell.angle_gamma   90.00
#
_symmetry.space_group_name_H-M   'P 1'
#
loop_
_entity.id
_entity.type
_entity.pdbx_description
1 polymer ?
#
loop_
_entity_poly.entity_id
_entity_poly.type
_entity_poly.pdbx_seq_one_letter_code
_entity_poly.pdbx_strand_id
1 'polypeptide(L)'
;LKQTILPDVDVLKIDIPHDATPSTPWKISKLAKTSYYSRIIEKPTLASKIDDGKTEIRFDRQSLDPETDIYVLAVDKMVSVTPLSVDLTSRVNFSQLETILSK
;
A
#
# COMPACT_ATOMS: atom_id res chain seq x y z
N LEU A 1 10.79 -18.87 19.07
CA LEU A 1 10.18 -19.31 17.80
C LEU A 1 10.89 -18.58 16.66
N LYS A 2 11.93 -19.16 16.06
CA LYS A 2 12.42 -18.69 14.76
C LYS A 2 11.51 -19.35 13.72
N GLN A 3 10.33 -18.77 13.53
CA GLN A 3 9.49 -19.15 12.40
C GLN A 3 10.19 -18.61 11.15
N THR A 4 10.66 -19.52 10.32
CA THR A 4 11.14 -19.19 8.99
C THR A 4 9.95 -18.62 8.24
N ILE A 5 9.97 -17.31 8.01
CA ILE A 5 9.01 -16.68 7.12
C ILE A 5 9.22 -17.31 5.73
N LEU A 6 8.14 -17.48 4.96
CA LEU A 6 8.22 -18.01 3.59
C LEU A 6 9.32 -17.28 2.81
N PRO A 7 10.00 -17.95 1.87
CA PRO A 7 10.96 -17.27 0.99
C PRO A 7 10.33 -16.02 0.39
N ASP A 8 11.10 -14.93 0.36
CA ASP A 8 10.71 -13.62 -0.20
C ASP A 8 9.69 -12.80 0.63
N VAL A 9 9.42 -13.20 1.87
CA VAL A 9 8.64 -12.39 2.82
C VAL A 9 9.55 -11.95 3.96
N ASP A 10 9.92 -10.68 3.94
CA ASP A 10 10.85 -10.08 4.90
C ASP A 10 10.11 -9.27 5.98
N VAL A 11 8.98 -8.66 5.61
CA VAL A 11 8.18 -7.78 6.49
C VAL A 11 6.70 -8.09 6.34
N LEU A 12 5.96 -8.05 7.45
CA LEU A 12 4.50 -8.03 7.44
C LEU A 12 4.03 -6.62 7.77
N LYS A 13 3.40 -5.95 6.81
CA LYS A 13 2.63 -4.72 7.05
C LYS A 13 1.25 -5.11 7.56
N ILE A 14 0.88 -4.58 8.72
CA ILE A 14 -0.42 -4.84 9.34
C ILE A 14 -1.14 -3.51 9.53
N ASP A 15 -2.25 -3.32 8.81
CA ASP A 15 -3.10 -2.15 8.96
C ASP A 15 -4.40 -2.53 9.67
N ILE A 16 -4.73 -1.80 10.72
CA ILE A 16 -5.87 -2.10 11.61
C ILE A 16 -6.90 -0.96 11.49
N PRO A 17 -8.18 -1.25 11.19
CA PRO A 17 -9.25 -0.25 11.22
C PRO A 17 -9.36 0.45 12.58
N HIS A 18 -9.72 1.72 12.59
CA HIS A 18 -9.79 2.52 13.83
C HIS A 18 -10.78 1.98 14.88
N ASP A 19 -11.79 1.25 14.42
CA ASP A 19 -12.90 0.65 15.16
C ASP A 19 -12.73 -0.86 15.32
N ALA A 20 -11.52 -1.37 15.08
CA ALA A 20 -11.24 -2.78 15.23
C ALA A 20 -11.41 -3.27 16.67
N THR A 21 -11.94 -4.47 16.79
CA THR A 21 -12.09 -5.24 18.03
C THR A 21 -11.25 -6.51 17.93
N PRO A 22 -11.02 -7.25 19.02
CA PRO A 22 -10.38 -8.57 18.95
C PRO A 22 -11.10 -9.58 18.03
N SER A 23 -12.40 -9.36 17.74
CA SER A 23 -13.19 -10.16 16.80
C SER A 23 -13.16 -9.65 15.36
N THR A 24 -12.53 -8.50 15.08
CA THR A 24 -12.44 -7.97 13.71
C THR A 24 -11.65 -8.95 12.84
N PRO A 25 -12.22 -9.41 11.71
CA PRO A 25 -11.56 -10.38 10.87
C PRO A 25 -10.38 -9.76 10.13
N TRP A 26 -9.49 -10.60 9.61
CA TRP A 26 -8.30 -10.19 8.87
C TRP A 26 -8.20 -10.91 7.52
N LYS A 27 -7.45 -10.33 6.59
CA LYS A 27 -7.26 -10.87 5.23
C LYS A 27 -5.84 -10.59 4.74
N ILE A 28 -5.25 -11.54 4.00
CA ILE A 28 -4.01 -11.30 3.24
C ILE A 28 -4.32 -10.37 2.07
N SER A 29 -3.47 -9.36 1.87
CA SER A 29 -3.66 -8.36 0.83
C SER A 29 -2.39 -8.12 0.01
N LYS A 30 -2.56 -7.48 -1.15
CA LYS A 30 -1.48 -6.90 -1.94
C LYS A 30 -1.25 -5.45 -1.50
N LEU A 31 -0.03 -4.95 -1.69
CA LEU A 31 0.25 -3.53 -1.50
C LEU A 31 -0.45 -2.72 -2.61
N ALA A 32 -1.28 -1.74 -2.24
CA ALA A 32 -1.84 -0.81 -3.20
C ALA A 32 -0.72 -0.01 -3.90
N LYS A 33 -0.91 0.28 -5.19
CA LYS A 33 0.01 1.12 -5.98
C LYS A 33 -0.29 2.62 -5.88
N THR A 34 -1.26 2.99 -5.04
CA THR A 34 -1.71 4.36 -4.81
C THR A 34 -1.63 4.68 -3.33
N SER A 35 -1.46 5.95 -3.00
CA SER A 35 -1.40 6.40 -1.60
C SER A 35 -2.80 6.50 -1.01
N TYR A 36 -2.99 5.97 0.21
CA TYR A 36 -4.23 6.16 0.96
C TYR A 36 -4.39 7.58 1.51
N TYR A 37 -3.29 8.13 2.04
CA TYR A 37 -3.22 9.50 2.54
C TYR A 37 -2.52 10.38 1.52
N SER A 38 -3.13 11.53 1.23
CA SER A 38 -2.54 12.57 0.38
C SER A 38 -2.44 13.87 1.17
N ARG A 39 -1.38 14.64 0.93
CA ARG A 39 -1.24 15.98 1.50
C ARG A 39 -1.61 17.01 0.44
N ILE A 40 -2.63 17.81 0.72
CA ILE A 40 -3.21 18.73 -0.26
C ILE A 40 -3.18 20.15 0.30
N ILE A 41 -2.84 21.10 -0.57
CA ILE A 41 -3.05 22.53 -0.35
C ILE A 41 -4.20 22.92 -1.29
N GLU A 42 -5.38 23.20 -0.75
CA GLU A 42 -6.61 23.39 -1.54
C GLU A 42 -6.51 24.53 -2.56
N LYS A 43 -5.73 25.58 -2.25
CA LYS A 43 -5.54 26.78 -3.08
C LYS A 43 -4.10 27.30 -2.96
N PRO A 44 -3.13 26.65 -3.63
CA PRO A 44 -1.73 27.02 -3.47
C PRO A 44 -1.48 28.39 -4.10
N THR A 45 -0.66 29.19 -3.42
CA THR A 45 -0.14 30.47 -3.90
C THR A 45 1.38 30.45 -3.80
N LEU A 46 2.06 31.44 -4.40
CA LEU A 46 3.52 31.58 -4.24
C LEU A 46 3.97 31.78 -2.79
N ALA A 47 3.05 32.18 -1.89
CA ALA A 47 3.31 32.34 -0.47
C ALA A 47 2.95 31.10 0.38
N SER A 48 2.34 30.08 -0.23
CA SER A 48 1.95 28.85 0.48
C SER A 48 3.18 28.12 1.00
N LYS A 49 3.08 27.63 2.23
CA LYS A 49 4.13 26.88 2.91
C LYS A 49 3.78 25.40 2.95
N ILE A 50 4.78 24.58 3.22
CA ILE A 50 4.59 23.13 3.35
C ILE A 50 3.64 22.84 4.52
N ASP A 51 3.75 23.54 5.65
CA ASP A 51 2.90 23.32 6.83
C ASP A 51 1.42 23.69 6.64
N ASP A 52 1.08 24.44 5.59
CA ASP A 52 -0.32 24.72 5.19
C ASP A 52 -1.06 23.48 4.66
N GLY A 53 -0.33 22.43 4.29
CA GLY A 53 -0.90 21.20 3.73
C GLY A 53 -1.74 20.41 4.73
N LYS A 54 -2.97 20.07 4.34
CA LYS A 54 -3.85 19.17 5.11
C LYS A 54 -3.70 17.74 4.64
N THR A 55 -3.76 16.79 5.58
CA THR A 55 -3.82 15.37 5.24
C THR A 55 -5.27 15.00 4.96
N GLU A 56 -5.52 14.44 3.78
CA GLU A 56 -6.82 13.91 3.39
C GLU A 56 -6.70 12.43 3.06
N ILE A 57 -7.76 11.67 3.37
CA ILE A 57 -7.92 10.31 2.86
C ILE A 57 -8.42 10.44 1.43
N ARG A 58 -7.59 10.03 0.48
CA ARG A 58 -7.90 10.16 -0.94
C ARG A 58 -7.55 8.87 -1.66
N PHE A 59 -8.57 8.06 -1.89
CA PHE A 59 -8.50 6.90 -2.77
C PHE A 59 -9.75 6.88 -3.64
N ASP A 60 -9.60 6.46 -4.90
CA ASP A 60 -10.76 6.22 -5.75
C ASP A 60 -11.27 4.81 -5.49
N ARG A 61 -12.39 4.72 -4.76
CA ARG A 61 -13.02 3.45 -4.41
C ARG A 61 -13.44 2.63 -5.63
N GLN A 62 -13.73 3.26 -6.77
CA GLN A 62 -14.21 2.54 -7.96
C GLN A 62 -13.07 1.86 -8.72
N SER A 63 -11.87 2.44 -8.70
CA SER A 63 -10.68 1.87 -9.34
C SER A 63 -9.80 1.03 -8.41
N LEU A 64 -10.08 1.04 -7.10
CA LEU A 64 -9.28 0.32 -6.12
C LEU A 64 -9.52 -1.19 -6.20
N ASP A 65 -8.44 -1.93 -6.45
CA ASP A 65 -8.45 -3.40 -6.49
C ASP A 65 -8.87 -3.98 -5.11
N PRO A 66 -9.93 -4.82 -5.05
CA PRO A 66 -10.42 -5.47 -3.82
C PRO A 66 -9.42 -6.36 -3.07
N GLU A 67 -8.30 -6.71 -3.72
CA GLU A 67 -7.22 -7.48 -3.09
C GLU A 67 -6.18 -6.59 -2.41
N THR A 68 -6.29 -5.27 -2.52
CA THR A 68 -5.30 -4.34 -1.94
C THR A 68 -5.56 -4.03 -0.48
N ASP A 69 -4.47 -3.75 0.23
CA ASP A 69 -4.45 -3.36 1.64
C ASP A 69 -5.36 -2.17 1.96
N ILE A 70 -5.37 -1.15 1.11
CA ILE A 70 -6.28 -0.01 1.23
C ILE A 70 -7.74 -0.46 1.17
N TYR A 71 -8.09 -1.37 0.26
CA TYR A 71 -9.48 -1.81 0.11
C TYR A 71 -9.92 -2.61 1.34
N VAL A 72 -9.09 -3.56 1.75
CA VAL A 72 -9.34 -4.38 2.94
C VAL A 72 -9.54 -3.51 4.19
N LEU A 73 -8.70 -2.49 4.38
CA LEU A 73 -8.79 -1.57 5.50
C LEU A 73 -10.00 -0.62 5.40
N ALA A 74 -10.11 0.10 4.30
CA ALA A 74 -11.00 1.26 4.19
C ALA A 74 -12.42 0.88 3.78
N VAL A 75 -12.57 -0.18 2.98
CA VAL A 75 -13.84 -0.65 2.43
C VAL A 75 -14.36 -1.87 3.19
N ASP A 76 -13.57 -2.95 3.28
CA ASP A 76 -14.01 -4.18 3.96
C ASP A 76 -14.03 -4.04 5.49
N LYS A 77 -13.36 -3.01 6.03
CA LYS A 77 -13.21 -2.76 7.49
C LYS A 77 -12.58 -3.95 8.21
N MET A 78 -11.65 -4.63 7.54
CA MET A 78 -10.91 -5.77 8.07
C MET A 78 -9.46 -5.36 8.37
N VAL A 79 -8.78 -6.15 9.20
CA VAL A 79 -7.33 -6.02 9.36
C VAL A 79 -6.63 -6.52 8.09
N SER A 80 -5.81 -5.67 7.48
CA SER A 80 -5.02 -6.01 6.30
C SER A 80 -3.66 -6.56 6.72
N VAL A 81 -3.25 -7.70 6.18
CA VAL A 81 -1.91 -8.25 6.35
C VAL A 81 -1.24 -8.38 4.99
N THR A 82 -0.25 -7.53 4.73
CA THR A 82 0.46 -7.47 3.45
C THR A 82 1.87 -8.01 3.62
N PRO A 83 2.21 -9.17 3.00
CA PRO A 83 3.59 -9.64 2.95
C PRO A 83 4.40 -8.76 2.00
N LEU A 84 5.54 -8.27 2.49
CA LEU A 84 6.46 -7.42 1.73
C LEU A 84 7.83 -8.07 1.66
N SER A 85 8.44 -7.95 0.50
CA SER A 85 9.87 -8.20 0.27
C SER A 85 10.63 -6.89 0.38
N VAL A 86 11.85 -6.93 0.92
CA VAL A 86 12.79 -5.80 0.86
C VAL A 86 13.66 -5.83 -0.39
N ASP A 87 13.63 -6.93 -1.16
CA ASP A 87 14.22 -6.98 -2.50
C ASP A 87 13.30 -6.26 -3.50
N LEU A 88 13.69 -5.01 -3.81
CA LEU A 88 13.01 -4.15 -4.77
C LEU A 88 13.33 -4.49 -6.23
N THR A 89 14.17 -5.50 -6.48
CA THR A 89 14.44 -6.00 -7.82
C THR A 89 13.15 -6.59 -8.40
N SER A 90 12.77 -6.11 -9.58
CA SER A 90 11.59 -6.65 -10.28
C SER A 90 11.82 -8.12 -10.61
N ARG A 91 10.83 -8.97 -10.29
CA ARG A 91 10.85 -10.42 -10.54
C ARG A 91 10.52 -10.70 -12.02
N VAL A 92 11.36 -10.20 -12.91
CA VAL A 92 11.21 -10.28 -14.36
C VAL A 92 12.37 -11.04 -14.99
N ASN A 93 12.19 -11.49 -16.24
CA ASN A 93 13.29 -12.07 -17.01
C ASN A 93 14.21 -10.94 -17.53
N PHE A 94 15.47 -10.94 -17.08
CA PHE A 94 16.42 -9.87 -17.41
C PHE A 94 16.80 -9.84 -18.90
N SER A 95 16.95 -11.01 -19.54
CA SER A 95 17.26 -11.07 -20.97
C SER A 95 16.13 -10.49 -21.83
N GLN A 96 14.86 -10.67 -21.42
CA GLN A 96 13.73 -10.03 -22.08
C GLN A 96 13.75 -8.50 -21.90
N LEU A 97 14.06 -8.04 -20.68
CA LEU A 97 14.16 -6.60 -20.39
C LEU A 97 15.29 -5.95 -21.19
N GLU A 98 16.46 -6.57 -21.26
CA GLU A 98 17.61 -6.12 -22.07
C GLU A 98 17.25 -5.99 -23.55
N THR A 99 16.50 -6.96 -24.09
CA THR A 99 16.05 -6.94 -25.48
C THR A 99 15.11 -5.77 -25.78
N ILE A 100 14.25 -5.39 -24.83
CA ILE A 100 13.35 -4.23 -24.98
C ILE A 100 14.14 -2.92 -24.93
N LEU A 101 15.16 -2.83 -24.06
CA LEU A 101 15.95 -1.62 -23.85
C LEU A 101 17.04 -1.39 -24.91
N SER A 102 17.50 -2.44 -25.59
CA SER A 102 18.51 -2.34 -26.64
C SER A 102 17.93 -1.96 -28.01
N LYS A 103 16.66 -1.57 -28.06
CA LYS A 103 15.98 -1.02 -29.23
C LYS A 103 15.99 0.51 -29.16
#